data_AF-A0ABD2PZ63-F1
#
_entry.id   AF-A0ABD2PZ63-F1
#
_cell.length_a   1.000
_cell.length_b   1.000
_cell.length_c   1.000
_cell.angle_alpha   90.00
_cell.angle_beta   90.00
_cell.angle_gamma   90.00
#
_symmetry.space_group_name_H-M   'P 1'
#
loop_
_entity.id
_entity.type
_entity.pdbx_description
1 polymer ?
#
loop_
_entity_poly.entity_id
_entity_poly.type
_entity_poly.pdbx_seq_one_letter_code
_entity_poly.pdbx_strand_id
1 'polypeptide(L)'
;MPPTGIKNLYCVYGTGVSTVESITFLKSAIPFGSSTSDTFGPGDGFVNARSLELCKMWPGVKLTELPGVSHVDMLRDQRFFSVVNKMLQTAHSSRSMPSIFSLAASFPSLNFAKFLLVTAHRVSGRFLEMENVLPIASYKTCERFLITCN
;
A
#
# COMPACT_ATOMS: atom_id res chain seq x y z
N MET A 1 -11.63 15.75 -3.10
CA MET A 1 -12.16 15.14 -1.86
C MET A 1 -11.11 14.17 -1.34
N PRO A 2 -10.73 14.22 -0.05
CA PRO A 2 -9.82 13.24 0.53
C PRO A 2 -10.49 11.85 0.64
N PRO A 3 -9.73 10.75 0.60
CA PRO A 3 -10.25 9.42 0.91
C PRO A 3 -10.79 9.34 2.35
N THR A 4 -11.89 8.61 2.55
CA THR A 4 -12.48 8.37 3.89
C THR A 4 -12.09 6.98 4.42
N GLY A 5 -12.11 6.80 5.74
CA GLY A 5 -11.82 5.49 6.37
C GLY A 5 -10.34 5.09 6.45
N ILE A 6 -9.41 5.98 6.06
CA ILE A 6 -7.96 5.71 6.08
C ILE A 6 -7.32 6.41 7.29
N LYS A 7 -6.68 5.64 8.18
CA LYS A 7 -5.99 6.18 9.37
C LYS A 7 -4.66 6.87 9.07
N ASN A 8 -3.92 6.34 8.10
CA ASN A 8 -2.61 6.86 7.71
C ASN A 8 -2.55 6.99 6.19
N LEU A 9 -2.59 8.22 5.70
CA LEU A 9 -2.48 8.51 4.27
C LEU A 9 -1.09 9.06 3.98
N TYR A 10 -0.40 8.46 3.02
CA TYR A 10 0.90 8.92 2.55
C TYR A 10 0.77 9.35 1.10
N CYS A 11 1.31 10.50 0.76
CA CYS A 11 1.39 10.98 -0.62
C CYS A 11 2.85 11.15 -1.00
N VAL A 12 3.30 10.37 -1.98
CA VAL A 12 4.68 10.35 -2.45
C VAL A 12 4.69 10.53 -3.96
N TYR A 13 5.43 11.52 -4.46
CA TYR A 13 5.52 11.76 -5.90
C TYR A 13 6.84 12.43 -6.30
N GLY A 14 7.22 12.24 -7.57
CA GLY A 14 8.38 12.89 -8.19
C GLY A 14 8.12 14.35 -8.51
N THR A 15 9.15 15.18 -8.43
CA THR A 15 9.07 16.61 -8.80
C THR A 15 10.30 17.06 -9.59
N GLY A 16 10.14 18.14 -10.37
CA GLY A 16 11.26 18.76 -11.07
C GLY A 16 11.75 18.01 -12.32
N VAL A 17 10.93 17.08 -12.84
CA VAL A 17 11.17 16.42 -14.13
C VAL A 17 10.27 17.06 -15.18
N SER A 18 10.82 17.32 -16.37
CA SER A 18 10.09 17.92 -17.50
C SER A 18 8.98 16.97 -17.98
N THR A 19 7.72 17.40 -17.87
CA THR A 19 6.53 16.63 -18.24
C THR A 19 5.75 17.35 -19.34
N VAL A 20 5.21 16.60 -20.31
CA VAL A 20 4.37 17.16 -21.37
C VAL A 20 3.07 17.75 -20.79
N GLU A 21 2.80 19.02 -21.11
CA GLU A 21 1.56 19.73 -20.72
C GLU A 21 0.56 19.80 -21.87
N SER A 22 1.03 20.01 -23.09
CA SER A 22 0.18 20.07 -24.28
C SER A 22 0.92 19.56 -25.50
N ILE A 23 0.15 18.97 -26.42
CA ILE A 23 0.65 18.41 -27.68
C ILE A 23 -0.13 19.07 -28.81
N THR A 24 0.58 19.71 -29.73
CA THR A 24 -0.04 20.36 -30.90
C THR A 24 0.14 19.50 -32.13
N PHE A 25 -0.99 19.15 -32.76
CA PHE A 25 -1.04 18.41 -34.01
C PHE A 25 -1.47 19.32 -35.16
N LEU A 26 -0.95 19.06 -36.35
CA LEU A 26 -1.53 19.62 -37.57
C LEU A 26 -2.91 19.02 -37.78
N LYS A 27 -3.85 19.81 -38.31
CA LYS A 27 -5.22 19.36 -38.59
C LYS A 27 -5.25 18.13 -39.53
N SER A 28 -4.32 18.07 -40.49
CA SER A 28 -4.15 16.94 -41.42
C SER A 28 -3.54 15.69 -40.79
N ALA A 29 -2.94 15.82 -39.60
CA ALA A 29 -2.27 14.75 -38.87
C ALA A 29 -3.21 14.03 -37.89
N ILE A 30 -4.46 14.45 -37.71
CA ILE A 30 -5.37 13.78 -36.78
C ILE A 30 -6.04 12.58 -37.50
N PRO A 31 -6.04 11.35 -36.94
CA PRO A 31 -5.59 10.98 -35.59
C PRO A 31 -4.22 10.26 -35.51
N PHE A 32 -3.51 10.06 -36.64
CA PHE A 32 -2.35 9.15 -36.71
C PHE A 32 -1.00 9.80 -37.01
N GLY A 33 -0.96 11.12 -37.18
CA GLY A 33 0.26 11.86 -37.51
C GLY A 33 1.02 12.33 -36.27
N SER A 34 2.28 12.70 -36.49
CA SER A 34 3.18 13.15 -35.43
C SER A 34 2.79 14.53 -34.88
N SER A 35 3.15 14.78 -33.62
CA SER A 35 3.07 16.13 -33.07
C SER A 35 4.03 17.07 -33.79
N THR A 36 3.68 18.35 -33.80
CA THR A 36 4.53 19.41 -34.36
C THR A 36 5.27 20.19 -33.28
N SER A 37 4.70 20.25 -32.09
CA SER A 37 5.32 20.87 -30.93
C SER A 37 4.66 20.38 -29.66
N ASP A 38 5.49 20.12 -28.66
CA ASP A 38 5.07 19.76 -27.32
C ASP A 38 5.48 20.89 -26.37
N THR A 39 4.61 21.25 -25.43
CA THR A 39 4.97 22.16 -24.33
C THR A 39 5.27 21.34 -23.08
N PHE A 40 6.25 21.79 -22.30
CA PHE A 40 6.68 21.08 -21.10
C PHE A 40 6.49 21.95 -19.86
N GLY A 41 6.09 21.30 -18.77
CA GLY A 41 5.96 21.88 -17.45
C GLY A 41 6.55 20.97 -16.37
N PRO A 42 6.44 21.34 -15.10
CA PRO A 42 6.96 20.56 -14.00
C PRO A 42 6.12 19.30 -13.76
N GLY A 43 6.78 18.19 -13.44
CA GLY A 43 6.13 16.96 -12.97
C GLY A 43 7.15 15.86 -12.66
N ASP A 44 6.78 14.62 -12.95
CA ASP A 44 7.63 13.43 -12.81
C ASP A 44 8.02 12.82 -14.17
N GLY A 45 7.90 13.57 -15.27
CA GLY A 45 8.17 13.10 -16.63
C GLY A 45 6.96 12.50 -17.35
N PHE A 46 5.87 12.15 -16.64
CA PHE A 46 4.62 11.66 -17.24
C PHE A 46 3.38 12.36 -16.68
N VAL A 47 3.36 12.61 -15.37
CA VAL A 47 2.26 13.24 -14.66
C VAL A 47 2.66 14.66 -14.27
N ASN A 48 1.79 15.62 -14.60
CA ASN A 48 2.03 17.03 -14.31
C ASN A 48 1.94 17.30 -12.80
N ALA A 49 2.76 18.23 -12.30
CA ALA A 49 2.83 18.60 -10.89
C ALA A 49 1.46 18.98 -10.33
N ARG A 50 0.65 19.73 -11.09
CA ARG A 50 -0.72 20.09 -10.68
C ARG A 50 -1.59 18.89 -10.31
N SER A 51 -1.40 17.74 -10.96
CA SER A 51 -2.11 16.51 -10.63
C SER A 51 -1.51 15.81 -9.42
N LEU A 52 -0.17 15.73 -9.34
CA LEU A 52 0.55 15.09 -8.25
C LEU A 52 0.32 15.80 -6.90
N GLU A 53 0.18 17.13 -6.93
CA GLU A 53 0.04 17.97 -5.74
C GLU A 53 -1.37 18.01 -5.15
N LEU A 54 -2.39 17.42 -5.79
CA LEU A 54 -3.77 17.44 -5.30
C LEU A 54 -3.91 16.87 -3.88
N CYS A 55 -3.05 15.90 -3.54
CA CYS A 55 -3.04 15.30 -2.22
C CYS A 55 -2.61 16.26 -1.11
N LYS A 56 -1.91 17.38 -1.41
CA LYS A 56 -1.53 18.41 -0.43
C LYS A 56 -2.75 18.99 0.31
N MET A 57 -3.91 18.95 -0.34
CA MET A 57 -5.17 19.44 0.22
C MET A 57 -5.86 18.42 1.13
N TRP A 58 -5.34 17.20 1.27
CA TRP A 58 -5.96 16.16 2.08
C TRP A 58 -5.56 16.29 3.56
N PRO A 59 -6.52 16.41 4.49
CA PRO A 59 -6.20 16.53 5.92
C PRO A 59 -5.42 15.32 6.43
N GLY A 60 -4.34 15.57 7.18
CA GLY A 60 -3.54 14.53 7.82
C GLY A 60 -2.66 13.70 6.87
N VAL A 61 -2.52 14.11 5.60
CA VAL A 61 -1.62 13.45 4.65
C VAL A 61 -0.17 13.61 5.08
N LYS A 62 0.61 12.53 4.96
CA LYS A 62 2.07 12.54 5.11
C LYS A 62 2.69 12.72 3.73
N LEU A 63 3.15 13.93 3.44
CA LEU A 63 3.70 14.30 2.14
C LEU A 63 5.19 13.91 2.03
N THR A 64 5.61 13.41 0.88
CA THR A 64 7.03 13.25 0.53
C THR A 64 7.21 13.56 -0.95
N GLU A 65 7.87 14.67 -1.25
CA GLU A 65 8.31 14.98 -2.61
C GLU A 65 9.65 14.30 -2.88
N LEU A 66 9.83 13.80 -4.10
CA LEU A 66 11.05 13.17 -4.58
C LEU A 66 11.66 14.00 -5.71
N PRO A 67 12.49 15.01 -5.38
CA PRO A 67 13.10 15.86 -6.40
C PRO A 67 13.96 15.06 -7.38
N GLY A 68 13.79 15.35 -8.67
CA GLY A 68 14.53 14.77 -9.79
C GLY A 68 14.15 13.33 -10.11
N VAL A 69 13.10 12.78 -9.49
CA VAL A 69 12.68 11.39 -9.69
C VAL A 69 11.61 11.32 -10.75
N SER A 70 11.89 10.55 -11.81
CA SER A 70 10.90 10.28 -12.83
C SER A 70 9.83 9.30 -12.32
N HIS A 71 8.70 9.26 -13.02
CA HIS A 71 7.59 8.36 -12.74
C HIS A 71 8.03 6.90 -12.57
N VAL A 72 8.93 6.44 -13.45
CA VAL A 72 9.41 5.07 -13.48
C VAL A 72 10.55 4.85 -12.48
N ASP A 73 11.43 5.84 -12.31
CA ASP A 73 12.58 5.72 -11.41
C ASP A 73 12.19 5.78 -9.93
N MET A 74 10.98 6.25 -9.62
CA MET A 74 10.42 6.21 -8.26
C MET A 74 10.49 4.82 -7.63
N LEU A 75 10.24 3.77 -8.42
CA LEU A 75 10.29 2.38 -7.94
C LEU A 75 11.70 1.86 -7.70
N ARG A 76 12.74 2.66 -7.99
CA ARG A 76 14.15 2.36 -7.74
C ARG A 76 14.79 3.35 -6.75
N ASP A 77 14.09 4.42 -6.39
CA ASP A 77 14.59 5.47 -5.52
C ASP A 77 14.61 5.00 -4.05
N GLN A 78 15.78 5.12 -3.41
CA GLN A 78 15.96 4.68 -2.03
C GLN A 78 15.13 5.49 -1.02
N ARG A 79 14.81 6.74 -1.32
CA ARG A 79 13.94 7.58 -0.49
C ARG A 79 12.50 7.06 -0.56
N PHE A 80 12.04 6.63 -1.74
CA PHE A 80 10.73 5.97 -1.87
C PHE A 80 10.66 4.71 -1.00
N PHE A 81 11.66 3.83 -1.08
CA PHE A 81 11.73 2.64 -0.22
C PHE A 81 11.77 2.98 1.28
N SER A 82 12.48 4.05 1.65
CA SER A 82 12.54 4.52 3.03
C SER A 82 11.15 4.91 3.56
N VAL A 83 10.35 5.57 2.73
CA VAL A 83 8.96 5.90 3.09
C VAL A 83 8.13 4.63 3.23
N VAL A 84 8.17 3.72 2.25
CA VAL A 84 7.43 2.44 2.29
C VAL A 84 7.76 1.64 3.56
N ASN A 85 9.04 1.51 3.88
CA ASN A 85 9.49 0.82 5.09
C ASN A 85 8.94 1.48 6.36
N LYS A 86 8.92 2.81 6.43
CA LYS A 86 8.30 3.55 7.53
C LYS A 86 6.80 3.30 7.62
N MET A 87 6.10 3.20 6.49
CA MET A 87 4.67 2.85 6.47
C MET A 87 4.44 1.48 7.09
N LEU A 88 5.22 0.48 6.68
CA LEU A 88 5.12 -0.90 7.17
C LEU A 88 5.39 -0.98 8.67
N GLN A 89 6.44 -0.33 9.17
CA GLN A 89 6.77 -0.30 10.60
C GLN A 89 5.67 0.37 11.43
N THR A 90 5.08 1.46 10.92
CA THR A 90 3.95 2.13 11.57
C THR A 90 2.73 1.21 11.65
N ALA A 91 2.45 0.46 10.58
CA ALA A 91 1.36 -0.51 10.53
C ALA A 91 1.57 -1.65 11.54
N HIS A 92 2.78 -2.21 11.63
CA HIS A 92 3.10 -3.25 12.62
C HIS A 92 2.99 -2.74 14.06
N SER A 93 3.49 -1.53 14.35
CA SER A 93 3.42 -0.93 15.69
C SER A 93 1.97 -0.69 16.13
N SER A 94 1.07 -0.37 15.19
CA SER A 94 -0.36 -0.21 15.47
C SER A 94 -1.10 -1.54 15.74
N ARG A 95 -0.48 -2.68 15.46
CA ARG A 95 -1.00 -4.03 15.74
C ARG A 95 -0.45 -4.65 17.03
N SER A 96 0.12 -3.85 17.94
CA SER A 96 0.56 -4.37 19.25
C SER A 96 -0.58 -5.16 19.89
N MET A 97 -0.35 -6.47 20.09
CA MET A 97 -1.31 -7.41 20.63
C MET A 97 -1.96 -6.86 21.90
N PRO A 98 -3.26 -7.09 22.13
CA PRO A 98 -3.82 -6.86 23.45
C PRO A 98 -2.98 -7.67 24.44
N SER A 99 -2.43 -6.98 25.42
CA SER A 99 -1.76 -7.61 26.56
C SER A 99 -2.67 -8.73 27.08
N ILE A 100 -2.12 -9.94 27.30
CA ILE A 100 -2.84 -11.08 27.89
C ILE A 100 -3.57 -10.69 29.19
N PHE A 101 -3.14 -9.63 29.86
CA PHE A 101 -3.81 -9.06 31.03
C PHE A 101 -5.21 -8.47 30.76
N SER A 102 -5.58 -8.21 29.51
CA SER A 102 -6.88 -7.60 29.17
C SER A 102 -8.02 -8.61 28.98
N LEU A 103 -7.73 -9.91 28.80
CA LEU A 103 -8.77 -10.95 28.72
C LEU A 103 -9.33 -11.36 30.10
N ALA A 104 -8.61 -11.05 31.19
CA ALA A 104 -9.03 -11.39 32.55
C ALA A 104 -10.18 -10.51 33.07
N ALA A 105 -10.46 -9.38 32.43
CA ALA A 105 -11.47 -8.42 32.89
C ALA A 105 -12.91 -8.75 32.44
N SER A 106 -13.13 -9.78 31.60
CA SER A 106 -14.47 -10.11 31.07
C SER A 106 -15.15 -11.30 31.73
N PHE A 107 -14.52 -11.96 32.71
CA PHE A 107 -15.13 -13.10 33.42
C PHE A 107 -14.89 -13.03 34.94
N PRO A 108 -15.74 -12.35 35.71
CA PRO A 108 -15.58 -12.24 37.17
C PRO A 108 -15.86 -13.54 37.94
N SER A 109 -16.07 -14.69 37.30
CA SER A 109 -16.59 -15.90 37.97
C SER A 109 -15.90 -17.22 37.62
N LEU A 110 -14.75 -17.21 36.94
CA LEU A 110 -14.06 -18.46 36.60
C LEU A 110 -12.75 -18.58 37.37
N ASN A 111 -12.75 -19.52 38.32
CA ASN A 111 -11.59 -19.95 39.12
C ASN A 111 -10.32 -20.05 38.25
N PHE A 112 -9.32 -19.22 38.55
CA PHE A 112 -8.01 -19.16 37.89
C PHE A 112 -7.34 -20.54 37.75
N ALA A 113 -7.63 -21.48 38.66
CA ALA A 113 -7.10 -22.83 38.67
C ALA A 113 -7.49 -23.70 37.44
N LYS A 114 -8.59 -23.40 36.74
CA LYS A 114 -8.98 -24.16 35.53
C LYS A 114 -8.27 -23.72 34.25
N PHE A 115 -7.78 -22.48 34.19
CA PHE A 115 -7.19 -21.95 32.96
C PHE A 115 -5.77 -22.48 32.71
N LEU A 116 -4.99 -22.69 33.79
CA LEU A 116 -3.66 -23.32 33.67
C LEU A 116 -3.73 -24.78 33.18
N LEU A 117 -4.83 -25.48 33.45
CA LEU A 117 -4.95 -26.89 33.06
C LEU A 117 -5.15 -27.07 31.54
N VAL A 118 -5.75 -26.09 30.86
CA VAL A 118 -6.03 -26.17 29.41
C VAL A 118 -4.76 -25.90 28.59
N THR A 119 -3.85 -25.06 29.08
CA THR A 119 -2.59 -24.75 28.37
C THR A 119 -1.50 -25.79 28.59
N ALA A 120 -1.57 -26.62 29.63
CA ALA A 120 -0.57 -27.64 29.92
C ALA A 120 -0.76 -28.98 29.18
N HIS A 121 -1.89 -29.20 28.48
CA HIS A 121 -2.23 -30.52 27.93
C HIS A 121 -1.97 -30.72 26.43
N ARG A 122 -1.27 -29.80 25.74
CA ARG A 122 -0.90 -30.01 24.32
C ARG A 122 0.57 -29.73 24.03
N VAL A 123 1.45 -30.45 24.72
CA VAL A 123 2.82 -30.72 24.26
C VAL A 123 3.16 -32.16 24.61
N SER A 124 2.88 -33.11 23.72
CA SER A 124 3.65 -34.36 23.51
C SER A 124 2.94 -35.25 22.48
N GLY A 125 3.62 -35.62 21.40
CA GLY A 125 3.18 -36.66 20.46
C GLY A 125 3.55 -36.41 19.00
N ARG A 126 4.61 -37.08 18.51
CA ARG A 126 4.99 -37.22 17.09
C ARG A 126 4.08 -38.24 16.38
N PHE A 127 3.70 -38.02 15.11
CA PHE A 127 3.64 -39.00 14.00
C PHE A 127 3.14 -38.29 12.71
N LEU A 128 4.00 -38.08 11.71
CA LEU A 128 4.17 -38.81 10.43
C LEU A 128 3.24 -38.37 9.27
N GLU A 129 3.93 -37.95 8.20
CA GLU A 129 3.69 -37.97 6.74
C GLU A 129 2.31 -38.13 6.08
N MET A 130 2.16 -37.30 5.04
CA MET A 130 1.60 -37.50 3.68
C MET A 130 0.22 -38.16 3.51
N GLU A 131 -0.72 -37.43 2.87
CA GLU A 131 -1.08 -37.68 1.46
C GLU A 131 -2.04 -36.62 0.88
N ASN A 132 -1.94 -36.50 -0.44
CA ASN A 132 -2.60 -35.53 -1.31
C ASN A 132 -4.12 -35.72 -1.39
N VAL A 133 -4.89 -34.63 -1.32
CA VAL A 133 -6.11 -34.47 -2.13
C VAL A 133 -6.24 -33.00 -2.57
N LEU A 134 -5.82 -32.72 -3.79
CA LEU A 134 -6.33 -31.58 -4.56
C LEU A 134 -7.75 -31.91 -5.02
N PRO A 135 -8.66 -30.93 -5.02
CA PRO A 135 -9.58 -30.78 -6.14
C PRO A 135 -9.30 -29.47 -6.88
N ILE A 136 -8.97 -29.64 -8.15
CA ILE A 136 -8.94 -28.62 -9.18
C ILE A 136 -10.39 -28.16 -9.41
N ALA A 137 -10.72 -26.91 -9.06
CA ALA A 137 -11.88 -26.22 -9.64
C ALA A 137 -11.78 -24.69 -9.48
N SER A 138 -11.70 -24.03 -10.63
CA SER A 138 -12.11 -22.63 -10.87
C SER A 138 -11.18 -21.53 -10.36
N TYR A 139 -10.03 -21.38 -11.01
CA TYR A 139 -9.37 -20.08 -11.13
C TYR A 139 -10.24 -19.17 -12.03
N LYS A 140 -11.22 -18.48 -11.43
CA LYS A 140 -11.76 -17.26 -12.03
C LYS A 140 -10.74 -16.15 -11.80
N THR A 141 -10.28 -15.60 -12.92
CA THR A 141 -9.42 -14.43 -13.08
C THR A 141 -9.66 -13.37 -12.00
N CYS A 142 -8.74 -13.21 -11.05
CA CYS A 142 -8.67 -12.03 -10.19
C CYS A 142 -7.85 -10.95 -10.88
N GLU A 143 -8.47 -10.23 -11.81
CA GLU A 143 -8.07 -8.86 -12.14
C GLU A 143 -8.49 -7.95 -10.98
N ARG A 144 -7.58 -7.76 -10.02
CA ARG A 144 -7.37 -6.55 -9.21
C ARG A 144 -6.45 -6.92 -8.05
N PHE A 145 -5.23 -6.39 -8.08
CA PHE A 145 -4.31 -6.37 -6.96
C PHE A 145 -4.95 -5.64 -5.77
N LEU A 146 -5.60 -6.38 -4.88
CA LEU A 146 -5.93 -5.94 -3.53
C LEU A 146 -5.69 -7.13 -2.61
N ILE A 147 -4.48 -7.22 -2.07
CA ILE A 147 -4.17 -8.14 -0.98
C ILE A 147 -4.84 -7.56 0.27
N THR A 148 -6.00 -8.07 0.64
CA THR A 148 -6.56 -7.89 1.98
C THR A 148 -6.19 -9.10 2.81
N CYS A 149 -5.19 -8.96 3.69
CA CYS A 149 -4.96 -9.95 4.75
C CYS A 149 -5.90 -9.62 5.93
N ASN A 150 -6.70 -10.61 6.31
CA ASN A 150 -7.48 -10.64 7.55
C ASN A 150 -6.56 -11.04 8.72
#